data_AF-A0A9D6QX79-F1
#
_entry.id   AF-A0A9D6QX79-F1
#
_cell.length_a   1.000
_cell.length_b   1.000
_cell.length_c   1.000
_cell.angle_alpha   90.00
_cell.angle_beta   90.00
_cell.angle_gamma   90.00
#
_symmetry.space_group_name_H-M   'P 1'
#
loop_
_entity.id
_entity.type
_entity.pdbx_description
1 polymer ?
#
loop_
_entity_poly.entity_id
_entity_poly.type
_entity_poly.pdbx_seq_one_letter_code
_entity_poly.pdbx_strand_id
1 'polypeptide(L)'
;MERIRIVAAVASLLLVGQSVRSVRREHIRVEYSMAWLGAALLLLVLCLSDAAVAAVGRLLGVRDAALVILTLAGVLLLFLFLRYSIVVSSLKDHNIQLAQKVGMLEWEIERLNKQAESKQDAEKPGGAGGSAAGA
;
A
#
# COMPACT_ATOMS: atom_id res chain seq x y z
N MET A 1 21.80 -0.30 -32.61
CA MET A 1 20.33 -0.23 -32.76
C MET A 1 19.66 -1.53 -32.29
N GLU A 2 20.05 -2.72 -32.77
CA GLU A 2 19.48 -4.02 -32.30
C GLU A 2 19.66 -4.30 -30.80
N ARG A 3 20.84 -3.99 -30.23
CA ARG A 3 21.13 -4.27 -28.81
C ARG A 3 20.18 -3.51 -27.86
N ILE A 4 19.81 -2.28 -28.20
CA ILE A 4 18.86 -1.47 -27.42
C ILE A 4 17.46 -2.06 -27.51
N ARG A 5 17.04 -2.54 -28.70
CA ARG A 5 15.75 -3.20 -28.90
C ARG A 5 15.64 -4.51 -28.10
N ILE A 6 16.70 -5.31 -28.05
CA ILE A 6 16.74 -6.55 -27.27
C ILE A 6 16.67 -6.24 -25.77
N VAL A 7 17.45 -5.26 -25.29
CA VAL A 7 17.41 -4.87 -23.88
C VAL A 7 16.04 -4.33 -23.49
N ALA A 8 15.40 -3.53 -24.34
CA ALA A 8 14.04 -3.04 -24.12
C ALA A 8 13.01 -4.18 -24.12
N ALA A 9 13.13 -5.17 -25.01
CA ALA A 9 12.25 -6.34 -25.05
C ALA A 9 12.41 -7.24 -23.82
N VAL A 10 13.65 -7.45 -23.35
CA VAL A 10 13.92 -8.22 -22.13
C VAL A 10 13.41 -7.49 -20.89
N ALA A 11 13.64 -6.18 -20.79
CA ALA A 11 13.12 -5.36 -19.70
C ALA A 11 11.58 -5.36 -19.66
N SER A 12 10.95 -5.32 -20.84
CA SER A 12 9.50 -5.42 -21.02
C SER A 12 8.96 -6.77 -20.52
N LEU A 13 9.59 -7.86 -20.93
CA LEU A 13 9.19 -9.21 -20.53
C LEU A 13 9.37 -9.44 -19.03
N LEU A 14 10.45 -8.91 -18.45
CA LEU A 14 10.70 -8.94 -17.01
C LEU A 14 9.65 -8.13 -16.23
N LEU A 15 9.26 -6.95 -16.72
CA LEU A 15 8.18 -6.15 -16.13
C LEU A 15 6.83 -6.88 -16.14
N VAL A 16 6.49 -7.52 -17.27
CA VAL A 16 5.27 -8.32 -17.39
C VAL A 16 5.31 -9.52 -16.44
N GLY A 17 6.42 -10.26 -16.42
CA GLY A 17 6.62 -11.40 -15.51
C GLY A 17 6.53 -11.00 -14.03
N GLN A 18 7.17 -9.89 -13.66
CA GLN A 18 7.11 -9.31 -12.31
C GLN A 18 5.68 -8.93 -11.94
N SER A 19 4.94 -8.28 -12.84
CA SER A 19 3.57 -7.87 -12.61
C SER A 19 2.64 -9.06 -12.42
N VAL A 20 2.75 -10.10 -13.26
CA VAL A 20 1.98 -11.34 -13.12
C VAL A 20 2.33 -12.06 -11.82
N ARG A 21 3.60 -12.05 -11.40
CA ARG A 21 4.06 -12.63 -10.13
C ARG A 21 3.51 -11.87 -8.92
N SER A 22 3.42 -10.54 -9.00
CA SER A 22 2.83 -9.68 -7.96
C SER A 22 1.34 -9.94 -7.81
N VAL A 23 0.61 -10.09 -8.93
CA VAL A 23 -0.83 -10.39 -8.95
C VAL A 23 -1.13 -11.80 -8.41
N ARG A 24 -0.26 -12.78 -8.65
CA ARG A 24 -0.49 -14.17 -8.22
C ARG A 24 -0.16 -14.47 -6.76
N ARG A 25 0.61 -13.64 -6.06
CA ARG A 25 1.15 -13.99 -4.72
C ARG A 25 0.40 -13.42 -3.53
N GLU A 26 -0.52 -12.46 -3.67
CA GLU A 26 -1.19 -11.88 -2.50
C GLU A 26 -2.70 -11.81 -2.67
N HIS A 27 -3.39 -12.50 -1.76
CA HIS A 27 -4.83 -12.43 -1.49
C HIS A 27 -5.23 -11.09 -0.83
N ILE A 28 -4.55 -9.99 -1.16
CA ILE A 28 -4.77 -8.64 -0.62
C ILE A 28 -5.09 -7.69 -1.80
N ARG A 29 -6.39 -7.48 -2.01
CA ARG A 29 -7.04 -6.46 -2.87
C ARG A 29 -6.37 -6.15 -4.23
N VAL A 30 -6.98 -6.72 -5.26
CA VAL A 30 -6.79 -6.53 -6.72
C VAL A 30 -6.65 -5.06 -7.19
N GLU A 31 -7.15 -4.09 -6.41
CA GLU A 31 -7.23 -2.66 -6.80
C GLU A 31 -5.88 -1.96 -7.01
N TYR A 32 -4.80 -2.39 -6.34
CA TYR A 32 -3.52 -1.67 -6.38
C TYR A 32 -2.54 -2.17 -7.47
N SER A 33 -2.65 -3.43 -7.90
CA SER A 33 -1.74 -4.04 -8.88
C SER A 33 -2.09 -3.70 -10.34
N MET A 34 -3.35 -3.36 -10.63
CA MET A 34 -3.83 -3.06 -11.99
C MET A 34 -3.23 -1.75 -12.55
N ALA A 35 -3.02 -0.75 -11.69
CA ALA A 35 -2.47 0.55 -12.08
C ALA A 35 -0.98 0.48 -12.46
N TRP A 36 -0.22 -0.41 -11.80
CA TRP A 36 1.20 -0.63 -12.09
C TRP A 36 1.41 -1.32 -13.44
N LEU A 37 0.55 -2.30 -13.75
CA LEU A 37 0.59 -3.03 -15.01
C LEU A 37 0.23 -2.11 -16.18
N GLY A 38 -0.79 -1.27 -16.02
CA GLY A 38 -1.19 -0.26 -17.01
C GLY A 38 -0.13 0.84 -17.22
N ALA A 39 0.47 1.35 -16.14
CA ALA A 39 1.53 2.36 -16.24
C ALA A 39 2.76 1.78 -16.94
N ALA A 40 3.23 0.59 -16.55
CA ALA A 40 4.35 -0.08 -17.20
C ALA A 40 4.06 -0.39 -18.69
N LEU A 41 2.84 -0.82 -19.01
CA LEU A 41 2.44 -1.12 -20.39
C LEU A 41 2.36 0.15 -21.26
N LEU A 42 1.77 1.23 -20.75
CA LEU A 42 1.69 2.51 -21.46
C LEU A 42 3.09 3.08 -21.74
N LEU A 43 3.96 3.01 -20.72
CA LEU A 43 5.34 3.45 -20.77
C LEU A 43 6.15 2.67 -21.81
N LEU A 44 5.96 1.35 -21.82
CA LEU A 44 6.56 0.42 -22.77
C LEU A 44 6.09 0.70 -24.20
N VAL A 45 4.80 0.98 -24.39
CA VAL A 45 4.24 1.39 -25.70
C VAL A 45 4.80 2.73 -26.16
N LEU A 46 4.91 3.72 -25.26
CA LEU A 46 5.50 5.03 -25.57
C LEU A 46 6.97 4.88 -25.99
N CYS A 47 7.73 4.05 -25.28
CA CYS A 47 9.16 3.81 -25.53
C CYS A 47 9.41 3.01 -26.82
N LEU A 48 8.47 2.14 -27.23
CA LEU A 48 8.53 1.43 -28.51
C LEU A 48 8.17 2.31 -29.71
N SER A 49 7.49 3.44 -29.50
CA SER A 49 7.11 4.32 -30.60
C SER A 49 8.21 5.34 -30.92
N ASP A 50 8.95 5.09 -32.02
CA ASP A 50 9.97 6.02 -32.54
C ASP A 50 9.37 7.44 -32.78
N ALA A 51 8.07 7.52 -33.08
CA ALA A 51 7.35 8.78 -33.23
C ALA A 51 7.22 9.58 -31.92
N ALA A 52 6.96 8.93 -30.77
CA ALA A 52 6.86 9.64 -29.48
C ALA A 52 8.23 10.10 -29.01
N VAL A 53 9.26 9.24 -29.16
CA VAL A 53 10.65 9.62 -28.85
C VAL A 53 11.09 10.80 -29.71
N ALA A 54 10.79 10.80 -31.02
CA ALA A 54 11.10 11.92 -31.90
C ALA A 54 10.27 13.18 -31.60
N ALA A 55 9.02 13.06 -31.16
CA ALA A 55 8.19 14.19 -30.74
C ALA A 55 8.75 14.83 -29.46
N VAL A 56 9.09 14.02 -28.47
CA VAL A 56 9.64 14.48 -27.19
C VAL A 56 11.05 15.05 -27.38
N GLY A 57 11.88 14.44 -28.22
CA GLY A 57 13.19 14.98 -28.60
C GLY A 57 13.09 16.35 -29.28
N ARG A 58 12.11 16.56 -30.16
CA ARG A 58 11.83 17.89 -30.74
C ARG A 58 11.36 18.89 -29.68
N LEU A 59 10.51 18.46 -28.75
CA LEU A 59 9.97 19.32 -27.69
C LEU A 59 11.07 19.80 -26.72
N LEU A 60 11.98 18.89 -26.35
CA LEU A 60 13.12 19.15 -25.47
C LEU A 60 14.31 19.78 -26.21
N GLY A 61 14.30 19.83 -27.54
CA GLY A 61 15.43 20.29 -28.36
C GLY A 61 16.61 19.31 -28.38
N VAL A 62 16.40 18.06 -27.98
CA VAL A 62 17.44 17.03 -27.86
C VAL A 62 17.42 16.11 -29.08
N ARG A 63 18.52 16.11 -29.85
CA ARG A 63 18.69 15.26 -31.04
C ARG A 63 19.11 13.82 -30.73
N ASP A 64 19.70 13.58 -29.56
CA ASP A 64 20.17 12.27 -29.17
C ASP A 64 19.04 11.43 -28.56
N ALA A 65 18.68 10.34 -29.23
CA ALA A 65 17.64 9.43 -28.78
C ALA A 65 17.94 8.83 -27.39
N ALA A 66 19.22 8.63 -27.03
CA ALA A 66 19.59 8.07 -25.74
C ALA A 66 19.23 9.01 -24.58
N LEU A 67 19.47 10.31 -24.75
CA LEU A 67 19.11 11.33 -23.75
C LEU A 67 17.60 11.45 -23.60
N VAL A 68 16.84 11.41 -24.70
CA VAL A 68 15.37 11.45 -24.66
C VAL A 68 14.79 10.26 -23.89
N ILE A 69 15.30 9.05 -24.15
CA ILE A 69 14.86 7.84 -23.45
C ILE A 69 15.22 7.92 -21.96
N LEU A 70 16.42 8.41 -21.61
CA LEU A 70 16.84 8.60 -20.22
C LEU A 70 15.92 9.61 -19.50
N THR A 71 15.59 10.72 -20.14
CA THR A 71 14.68 11.73 -19.57
C THR A 71 13.28 11.17 -19.36
N LEU A 72 12.72 10.45 -20.34
CA LEU A 72 11.44 9.76 -20.19
C LEU A 72 11.49 8.80 -19.00
N ALA A 73 12.49 7.93 -18.95
CA ALA A 73 12.66 6.97 -17.85
C ALA A 73 12.74 7.69 -16.50
N GLY A 74 13.45 8.81 -16.41
CA GLY A 74 13.54 9.63 -15.20
C GLY A 74 12.20 10.23 -14.76
N VAL A 75 11.44 10.82 -15.68
CA VAL A 75 10.10 11.37 -15.39
C VAL A 75 9.16 10.28 -14.89
N LEU A 76 9.22 9.12 -15.53
CA LEU A 76 8.39 7.98 -15.15
C LEU A 76 8.79 7.40 -13.79
N LEU A 77 10.09 7.35 -13.51
CA LEU A 77 10.60 6.96 -12.19
C LEU A 77 10.15 7.95 -11.10
N LEU A 78 10.18 9.26 -11.37
CA LEU A 78 9.68 10.27 -10.43
C LEU A 78 8.17 10.10 -10.18
N PHE A 79 7.39 9.89 -11.24
CA PHE A 79 5.96 9.62 -11.12
C PHE A 79 5.70 8.36 -10.28
N LEU A 80 6.52 7.32 -10.47
CA LEU A 80 6.45 6.09 -9.71
C LEU A 80 6.74 6.32 -8.23
N PHE A 81 7.79 7.06 -7.90
CA PHE A 81 8.11 7.43 -6.52
C PHE A 81 6.99 8.23 -5.87
N LEU A 82 6.41 9.19 -6.59
CA LEU A 82 5.29 9.98 -6.07
C LEU A 82 4.06 9.10 -5.82
N ARG A 83 3.71 8.23 -6.76
CA ARG A 83 2.59 7.31 -6.61
C ARG A 83 2.80 6.37 -5.42
N TYR A 84 4.00 5.83 -5.28
CA TYR A 84 4.37 4.97 -4.15
C TYR A 84 4.27 5.73 -2.82
N SER A 85 4.77 6.97 -2.77
CA SER A 85 4.67 7.84 -1.60
C SER A 85 3.22 8.04 -1.15
N ILE A 86 2.30 8.31 -2.09
CA ILE A 86 0.87 8.46 -1.80
C ILE A 86 0.26 7.18 -1.22
N VAL A 87 0.61 6.01 -1.78
CA VAL A 87 0.11 4.72 -1.29
C VAL A 87 0.64 4.41 0.11
N VAL A 88 1.94 4.66 0.35
CA VAL A 88 2.53 4.47 1.67
C VAL A 88 1.91 5.44 2.69
N SER A 89 1.64 6.68 2.29
CA SER A 89 0.98 7.67 3.15
C SER A 89 -0.43 7.20 3.55
N SER A 90 -1.25 6.75 2.60
CA SER A 90 -2.60 6.29 2.93
C SER A 90 -2.60 5.03 3.79
N LEU A 91 -1.63 4.14 3.59
CA LEU A 91 -1.48 2.95 4.42
C LEU A 91 -1.12 3.31 5.86
N LYS A 92 -0.26 4.31 6.05
CA LYS A 92 0.06 4.87 7.37
C LYS A 92 -1.19 5.43 8.04
N ASP A 93 -2.01 6.19 7.31
CA ASP A 93 -3.26 6.77 7.85
C ASP A 93 -4.25 5.68 8.27
N HIS A 94 -4.41 4.62 7.48
CA HIS A 94 -5.25 3.47 7.84
C HIS A 94 -4.72 2.72 9.08
N ASN A 95 -3.41 2.60 9.22
CA ASN A 95 -2.81 1.96 10.39
C ASN A 95 -3.11 2.76 11.67
N ILE A 96 -2.98 4.09 11.62
CA ILE A 96 -3.34 4.98 12.74
C ILE A 96 -4.82 4.79 13.12
N GLN A 97 -5.72 4.78 12.14
CA GLN A 97 -7.15 4.57 12.40
C GLN A 97 -7.44 3.20 13.01
N LEU A 98 -6.73 2.16 12.57
CA LEU A 98 -6.90 0.81 13.10
C LEU A 98 -6.40 0.73 14.55
N ALA A 99 -5.24 1.31 14.85
CA ALA A 99 -4.70 1.40 16.21
C ALA A 99 -5.66 2.15 17.15
N GLN A 100 -6.28 3.24 16.68
CA GLN A 100 -7.30 3.96 17.44
C GLN A 100 -8.54 3.10 17.72
N LYS A 101 -9.00 2.33 16.73
CA LYS A 101 -10.14 1.42 16.92
C LYS A 101 -9.81 0.31 17.91
N VAL A 102 -8.59 -0.25 17.86
CA VAL A 102 -8.13 -1.25 18.83
C VAL A 102 -8.11 -0.66 20.24
N GLY A 103 -7.55 0.54 20.43
CA GLY A 103 -7.54 1.19 21.75
C GLY A 103 -8.93 1.48 22.31
N MET A 104 -9.89 1.88 21.47
CA MET A 104 -11.29 2.06 21.90
C MET A 104 -11.94 0.73 22.33
N LEU A 105 -11.65 -0.37 21.61
CA LEU A 105 -12.16 -1.69 21.96
C LEU A 105 -11.55 -2.19 23.29
N GLU A 106 -10.24 -1.99 23.50
CA GLU A 106 -9.58 -2.33 24.75
C GLU A 106 -10.19 -1.58 25.94
N TRP A 107 -10.46 -0.28 25.78
CA TRP A 107 -11.12 0.53 26.81
C TRP A 107 -12.54 0.05 27.15
N GLU A 108 -13.34 -0.30 26.13
CA GLU A 108 -14.71 -0.78 26.38
C GLU A 108 -14.70 -2.15 27.08
N ILE A 109 -13.77 -3.04 26.73
CA ILE A 109 -13.58 -4.32 27.44
C ILE A 109 -13.22 -4.08 28.91
N GLU A 110 -12.27 -3.19 29.19
CA GLU A 110 -11.87 -2.90 30.58
C GLU A 110 -13.02 -2.28 31.39
N ARG A 111 -13.81 -1.38 30.77
CA ARG A 111 -14.99 -0.78 31.38
C ARG A 111 -16.07 -1.81 31.69
N LEU A 112 -16.33 -2.76 30.79
CA LEU A 112 -17.30 -3.84 31.01
C LEU A 112 -16.86 -4.77 32.13
N ASN A 113 -15.56 -5.11 32.20
CA ASN A 113 -15.01 -5.93 33.29
C ASN A 113 -15.19 -5.26 34.66
N LYS A 114 -14.87 -3.96 34.78
CA LYS A 114 -15.10 -3.19 36.02
C LYS A 114 -16.58 -3.15 36.44
N GLN A 115 -17.50 -3.06 35.48
CA GLN A 115 -18.94 -3.13 35.76
C GLN A 115 -19.39 -4.52 36.22
N ALA A 116 -18.79 -5.59 35.69
CA ALA A 116 -19.07 -6.95 36.13
C ALA A 116 -18.57 -7.19 37.57
N GLU A 117 -17.36 -6.71 37.89
CA GLU A 117 -16.79 -6.80 39.24
C GLU A 117 -17.63 -6.04 40.28
N SER A 118 -17.98 -4.78 39.99
CA SER A 118 -18.84 -3.96 40.87
C SER A 118 -20.24 -4.54 41.08
N LYS A 119 -20.82 -5.22 40.08
CA LYS A 119 -22.09 -5.94 40.25
C LYS A 119 -21.94 -7.18 41.15
N GLN A 120 -20.85 -7.92 41.03
CA GLN A 120 -20.58 -9.09 41.89
C GLN A 120 -20.35 -8.69 43.35
N ASP A 121 -19.71 -7.55 43.59
CA ASP A 121 -19.52 -7.01 44.93
C ASP A 121 -20.83 -6.51 45.56
N ALA A 122 -21.74 -5.96 44.75
CA ALA A 122 -23.07 -5.54 45.20
C ALA A 122 -24.02 -6.72 45.48
N GLU A 123 -23.82 -7.86 44.81
CA GLU A 123 -24.66 -9.05 44.95
C GLU A 123 -24.18 -10.00 46.07
N LYS A 124 -22.98 -9.79 46.64
CA LYS A 124 -22.57 -10.44 47.89
C LYS A 124 -23.36 -9.83 49.05
N PRO A 125 -24.39 -10.50 49.61
CA PRO A 125 -25.05 -9.98 50.80
C PRO A 125 -24.01 -10.05 51.91
N GLY A 126 -23.85 -8.94 52.64
CA GLY A 126 -22.98 -8.89 53.79
C GLY A 126 -23.20 -10.12 54.66
N GLY A 127 -22.15 -10.93 54.82
CA GLY A 127 -22.00 -11.89 55.90
C GLY A 127 -21.91 -11.14 57.23
N ALA A 128 -23.00 -10.49 57.62
CA ALA A 128 -23.25 -9.90 58.91
C ALA A 128 -24.45 -10.64 59.49
N GLY A 129 -24.19 -11.87 59.95
CA GLY A 129 -25.23 -12.76 60.48
C GLY A 129 -24.68 -14.02 61.11
N GLY A 130 -23.48 -13.95 61.69
CA GLY A 130 -22.89 -15.01 62.51
C GLY A 130 -22.76 -14.55 63.96
N SER A 131 -23.89 -14.44 64.66
CA SER A 131 -24.10 -14.87 66.05
C SER A 131 -22.89 -14.72 67.00
N ALA A 132 -22.77 -13.79 67.95
CA ALA A 132 -23.79 -13.15 68.78
C ALA A 132 -24.91 -14.08 69.27
N ALA A 133 -24.58 -15.31 69.69
CA ALA A 133 -25.44 -16.10 70.58
C ALA A 133 -24.63 -17.22 71.27
N GLY A 134 -24.77 -17.30 72.61
CA GLY A 134 -24.39 -18.44 73.44
C GLY A 134 -23.00 -18.30 74.05
N ALA A 135 -22.86 -17.77 75.27
CA ALA A 135 -23.02 -18.48 76.55
C ALA A 135 -21.71 -19.18 76.98
#